data_AF-M1BML0-F1
#
_entry.id   AF-M1BML0-F1
#
_cell.length_a   1.000
_cell.length_b   1.000
_cell.length_c   1.000
_cell.angle_alpha   90.00
_cell.angle_beta   90.00
_cell.angle_gamma   90.00
#
_symmetry.space_group_name_H-M   'P 1'
#
loop_
_entity.id
_entity.type
_entity.pdbx_description
1 polymer ?
#
loop_
_entity_poly.entity_id
_entity_poly.type
_entity_poly.pdbx_seq_one_letter_code
_entity_poly.pdbx_strand_id
1 'polypeptide(L)'
;MERYGKRKIPIEKFELSESFTDCHHVFSRADKCLFIALENGVKELVLHFTSYPAPILTILAAKSLRELVLRECTLMPVSLSNGVVNCNSLRKISLSDVTLDENMLQTLLNSCPLIISFVLENCPGIEVVKIKSDSLKVLKIHHYCECDIDAPNLVSLDYTGSEIPGLNIARKSSQLKNSEIFLDCISSLNTAWFCKLRKFLSNSSSWSEVSLKCDEINITDLQMDHIGSTGGVDVLNLSIIECPTTFVDALLWSCHPGRLNLISIDTETVTGFIDHLIYMSHSTSHGWNNQLKEIKAFDGKNQSLQLGSEELAKRITEGEQPYFILDW
;
A
#
# COMPACT_ATOMS: atom_id res chain seq x y z
N MET A 1 -16.49 32.07 8.16
CA MET A 1 -16.13 31.54 9.49
C MET A 1 -16.64 32.36 10.68
N GLU A 2 -16.57 33.69 10.70
CA GLU A 2 -16.99 34.47 11.90
C GLU A 2 -18.44 34.24 12.35
N ARG A 3 -19.37 34.04 11.41
CA ARG A 3 -20.76 33.64 11.72
C ARG A 3 -20.83 32.31 12.47
N TYR A 4 -20.01 31.33 12.09
CA TYR A 4 -19.95 30.01 12.74
C TYR A 4 -19.42 30.15 14.17
N GLY A 5 -18.34 30.91 14.36
CA GLY A 5 -17.80 31.20 15.70
C GLY A 5 -18.81 31.91 16.60
N LYS A 6 -19.45 32.98 16.11
CA LYS A 6 -20.42 33.78 16.90
C LYS A 6 -21.70 33.02 17.25
N ARG A 7 -22.20 32.19 16.34
CA ARG A 7 -23.47 31.46 16.51
C ARG A 7 -23.29 30.01 16.96
N LYS A 8 -22.05 29.59 17.24
CA LYS A 8 -21.66 28.22 17.57
C LYS A 8 -22.33 27.17 16.67
N ILE A 9 -22.31 27.43 15.36
CA ILE A 9 -22.96 26.56 14.37
C ILE A 9 -22.12 25.29 14.24
N PRO A 10 -22.70 24.09 14.45
CA PRO A 10 -21.97 22.83 14.29
C PRO A 10 -21.36 22.70 12.90
N ILE A 11 -20.15 22.14 12.85
CA ILE A 11 -19.46 21.85 11.59
C ILE A 11 -19.27 20.34 11.51
N GLU A 12 -19.69 19.72 10.40
CA GLU A 12 -19.49 18.29 10.18
C GLU A 12 -18.11 18.05 9.55
N LYS A 13 -17.85 18.69 8.42
CA LYS A 13 -16.59 18.68 7.68
C LYS A 13 -16.04 20.10 7.55
N PHE A 14 -14.75 20.25 7.81
CA PHE A 14 -14.00 21.47 7.53
C PHE A 14 -12.81 21.13 6.64
N GLU A 15 -12.72 21.81 5.51
CA GLU A 15 -11.63 21.65 4.54
C GLU A 15 -11.00 23.01 4.29
N LEU A 16 -9.67 23.06 4.40
CA LEU A 16 -8.87 24.23 4.09
C LEU A 16 -7.76 23.81 3.14
N SER A 17 -7.79 24.39 1.94
CA SER A 17 -6.85 24.08 0.87
C SER A 17 -6.24 25.37 0.33
N GLU A 18 -4.93 25.42 0.17
CA GLU A 18 -4.20 26.57 -0.37
C GLU A 18 -2.97 26.09 -1.14
N SER A 19 -2.78 26.61 -2.36
CA SER A 19 -1.83 26.06 -3.35
C SER A 19 -0.64 26.97 -3.66
N PHE A 20 -0.45 28.08 -2.94
CA PHE A 20 0.58 29.09 -3.24
C PHE A 20 1.67 29.14 -2.17
N THR A 21 2.92 29.28 -2.63
CA THR A 21 4.17 29.07 -1.86
C THR A 21 4.62 30.21 -0.95
N ASP A 22 3.89 31.32 -0.85
CA ASP A 22 4.46 32.53 -0.23
C ASP A 22 3.44 33.32 0.60
N CYS A 23 3.05 32.77 1.76
CA CYS A 23 1.95 33.38 2.54
C CYS A 23 2.01 33.14 4.06
N HIS A 24 3.05 33.64 4.74
CA HIS A 24 3.05 33.74 6.22
C HIS A 24 1.83 34.51 6.77
N HIS A 25 1.27 35.45 6.00
CA HIS A 25 0.07 36.19 6.38
C HIS A 25 -1.21 35.33 6.38
N VAL A 26 -1.26 34.26 5.57
CA VAL A 26 -2.45 33.39 5.46
C VAL A 26 -2.53 32.40 6.61
N PHE A 27 -1.40 32.01 7.21
CA PHE A 27 -1.38 31.12 8.38
C PHE A 27 -2.21 31.67 9.54
N SER A 28 -2.12 32.97 9.81
CA SER A 28 -2.95 33.60 10.86
C SER A 28 -4.47 33.46 10.63
N ARG A 29 -4.90 33.50 9.35
CA ARG A 29 -6.31 33.31 8.97
C ARG A 29 -6.71 31.84 9.01
N ALA A 30 -5.82 30.97 8.56
CA ALA A 30 -5.98 29.52 8.62
C ALA A 30 -6.15 29.05 10.07
N ASP A 31 -5.29 29.51 10.97
CA ASP A 31 -5.37 29.26 12.41
C ASP A 31 -6.74 29.68 12.93
N LYS A 32 -7.16 30.93 12.66
CA LYS A 32 -8.48 31.43 13.10
C LYS A 32 -9.63 30.56 12.60
N CYS A 33 -9.59 30.13 11.34
CA CYS A 33 -10.62 29.25 10.76
C CYS A 33 -10.59 27.86 11.39
N LEU A 34 -9.41 27.28 11.57
CA LEU A 34 -9.19 25.99 12.21
C LEU A 34 -9.71 26.00 13.65
N PHE A 35 -9.34 27.00 14.46
CA PHE A 35 -9.84 27.13 15.84
C PHE A 35 -11.37 27.19 15.88
N ILE A 36 -12.00 27.98 15.00
CA ILE A 36 -13.46 28.05 14.90
C ILE A 36 -14.04 26.67 14.54
N ALA A 37 -13.42 25.92 13.63
CA ALA A 37 -13.88 24.58 13.27
C ALA A 37 -13.83 23.60 14.44
N LEU A 38 -12.69 23.58 15.16
CA LEU A 38 -12.48 22.73 16.33
C LEU A 38 -13.47 23.07 17.47
N GLU A 39 -13.68 24.37 17.76
CA GLU A 39 -14.65 24.82 18.77
C GLU A 39 -16.10 24.47 18.42
N ASN A 40 -16.41 24.32 17.14
CA ASN A 40 -17.75 23.96 16.65
C ASN A 40 -17.94 22.46 16.45
N GLY A 41 -17.02 21.65 17.00
CA GLY A 41 -17.18 20.20 17.06
C GLY A 41 -17.03 19.50 15.72
N VAL A 42 -16.15 20.00 14.85
CA VAL A 42 -15.79 19.36 13.57
C VAL A 42 -15.50 17.86 13.73
N LYS A 43 -16.02 17.05 12.81
CA LYS A 43 -15.81 15.59 12.78
C LYS A 43 -14.79 15.18 11.73
N GLU A 44 -14.75 15.86 10.59
CA GLU A 44 -13.77 15.63 9.52
C GLU A 44 -12.98 16.91 9.28
N LEU A 45 -11.67 16.84 9.46
CA LEU A 45 -10.76 17.95 9.23
C LEU A 45 -9.80 17.58 8.09
N VAL A 46 -9.84 18.38 7.02
CA VAL A 46 -8.93 18.26 5.87
C VAL A 46 -8.11 19.53 5.78
N LEU A 47 -6.79 19.41 5.86
CA LEU A 47 -5.85 20.50 5.66
C LEU A 47 -4.93 20.13 4.49
N HIS A 48 -4.99 20.89 3.41
CA HIS A 48 -4.09 20.78 2.28
C HIS A 48 -3.39 22.13 2.10
N PHE A 49 -2.27 22.29 2.79
CA PHE A 49 -1.65 23.61 2.89
C PHE A 49 -0.13 23.49 2.97
N THR A 50 0.52 23.75 1.84
CA THR A 50 1.96 23.64 1.66
C THR A 50 2.73 24.38 2.76
N SER A 51 3.60 23.67 3.47
CA SER A 51 4.44 24.18 4.57
C SER A 51 3.69 24.80 5.76
N TYR A 52 2.36 24.63 5.87
CA TYR A 52 1.60 25.14 7.01
C TYR A 52 2.01 24.40 8.29
N PRO A 53 2.46 25.12 9.34
CA PRO A 53 2.80 24.52 10.63
C PRO A 53 1.51 24.10 11.35
N ALA A 54 1.01 22.89 11.06
CA ALA A 54 -0.25 22.43 11.60
C ALA A 54 -0.16 22.25 13.13
N PRO A 55 -1.04 22.90 13.92
CA PRO A 55 -0.99 22.83 15.38
C PRO A 55 -1.57 21.50 15.88
N ILE A 56 -0.82 20.41 15.69
CA ILE A 56 -1.28 19.03 15.88
C ILE A 56 -1.81 18.77 17.28
N LEU A 57 -1.20 19.34 18.32
CA LEU A 57 -1.68 19.22 19.70
C LEU A 57 -3.09 19.81 19.88
N THR A 58 -3.35 20.98 19.29
CA THR A 58 -4.67 21.62 19.32
C THR A 58 -5.70 20.76 18.59
N ILE A 59 -5.32 20.21 17.43
CA ILE A 59 -6.18 19.33 16.64
C ILE A 59 -6.53 18.07 17.43
N LEU A 60 -5.54 17.43 18.06
CA LEU A 60 -5.72 16.21 18.86
C LEU A 60 -6.53 16.45 20.15
N ALA A 61 -6.57 17.69 20.66
CA ALA A 61 -7.41 18.04 21.80
C ALA A 61 -8.92 18.13 21.46
N ALA A 62 -9.29 18.12 20.18
CA ALA A 62 -10.69 18.19 19.77
C ALA A 62 -11.47 16.92 20.14
N LYS A 63 -12.63 17.11 20.78
CA LYS A 63 -13.44 16.00 21.33
C LYS A 63 -14.35 15.31 20.31
N SER A 64 -14.61 15.95 19.19
CA SER A 64 -15.55 15.47 18.16
C SER A 64 -14.86 14.89 16.93
N LEU A 65 -13.55 15.14 16.77
CA LEU A 65 -12.82 14.83 15.55
C LEU A 65 -12.74 13.32 15.36
N ARG A 66 -13.18 12.85 14.20
CA ARG A 66 -13.21 11.44 13.78
C ARG A 66 -12.20 11.15 12.69
N GLU A 67 -11.97 12.11 11.80
CA GLU A 67 -11.10 11.96 10.63
C GLU A 67 -10.21 13.20 10.47
N LEU A 68 -8.91 12.95 10.33
CA LEU A 68 -7.89 13.95 10.10
C LEU A 68 -7.14 13.62 8.81
N VAL A 69 -7.14 14.55 7.85
CA VAL A 69 -6.38 14.46 6.62
C VAL A 69 -5.45 15.66 6.55
N LEU A 70 -4.15 15.40 6.49
CA LEU A 70 -3.10 16.41 6.34
C LEU A 70 -2.35 16.16 5.04
N ARG A 71 -2.25 17.20 4.21
CA ARG A 71 -1.54 17.18 2.93
C ARG A 71 -0.59 18.36 2.83
N GLU A 72 0.65 18.08 2.44
CA GLU A 72 1.71 19.09 2.24
C GLU A 72 2.02 19.97 3.47
N CYS A 73 1.55 19.59 4.66
CA CYS A 73 1.74 20.35 5.90
C CYS A 73 3.09 20.05 6.54
N THR A 74 3.51 20.92 7.47
CA THR A 74 4.63 20.65 8.36
C THR A 74 4.10 20.41 9.76
N LEU A 75 4.43 19.28 10.37
CA LEU A 75 4.21 19.13 11.81
C LEU A 75 5.38 19.79 12.54
N MET A 76 5.08 20.63 13.53
CA MET A 76 6.12 21.19 14.39
C MET A 76 6.46 20.24 15.55
N PRO A 77 7.74 20.21 16.02
CA PRO A 77 8.16 19.35 17.11
C PRO A 77 7.26 19.49 18.32
N VAL A 78 6.72 18.38 18.79
CA VAL A 78 5.88 18.36 19.98
C VAL A 78 6.81 18.52 21.18
N SER A 79 6.84 19.72 21.79
CA SER A 79 7.48 19.87 23.09
C SER A 79 6.71 19.03 24.10
N LEU A 80 7.33 17.94 24.59
CA LEU A 80 6.76 16.99 25.56
C LEU A 80 6.41 17.62 26.93
N SER A 81 6.56 18.93 27.10
CA SER A 81 6.27 19.65 28.34
C SER A 81 4.77 19.81 28.63
N ASN A 82 3.89 19.60 27.64
CA ASN A 82 2.45 19.90 27.76
C ASN A 82 1.57 18.65 27.69
N GLY A 83 1.79 17.69 28.59
CA GLY A 83 0.86 16.59 28.88
C GLY A 83 0.63 15.60 27.72
N VAL A 84 0.17 14.39 28.07
CA VAL A 84 -0.24 13.41 27.08
C VAL A 84 -1.62 13.80 26.57
N VAL A 85 -1.72 14.30 25.34
CA VAL A 85 -3.01 14.52 24.68
C VAL A 85 -3.57 13.17 24.22
N ASN A 86 -4.74 12.79 24.74
CA ASN A 86 -5.44 11.56 24.33
C ASN A 86 -6.68 11.91 23.50
N CYS A 87 -6.58 11.77 22.18
CA CYS A 87 -7.66 11.96 21.22
C CYS A 87 -8.48 10.67 21.09
N ASN A 88 -9.46 10.48 21.99
CA ASN A 88 -10.30 9.28 22.01
C ASN A 88 -11.40 9.27 20.93
N SER A 89 -11.64 10.38 20.24
CA SER A 89 -12.66 10.46 19.19
C SER A 89 -12.15 10.03 17.82
N LEU A 90 -10.86 10.22 17.56
CA LEU A 90 -10.26 10.01 16.24
C LEU A 90 -10.29 8.53 15.86
N ARG A 91 -10.57 8.28 14.57
CA ARG A 91 -10.70 6.95 13.99
C ARG A 91 -9.88 6.80 12.72
N LYS A 92 -9.62 7.90 12.00
CA LYS A 92 -8.82 7.90 10.79
C LYS A 92 -7.81 9.05 10.78
N ILE A 93 -6.60 8.73 10.35
CA ILE A 93 -5.55 9.69 10.04
C ILE A 93 -5.04 9.38 8.64
N SER A 94 -4.91 10.41 7.81
CA SER A 94 -4.22 10.34 6.52
C SER A 94 -3.20 11.47 6.44
N LEU A 95 -1.95 11.10 6.18
CA LEU A 95 -0.82 12.01 6.00
C LEU A 95 -0.28 11.79 4.58
N SER A 96 -0.30 12.81 3.74
CA SER A 96 0.40 12.81 2.45
C SER A 96 1.33 14.01 2.34
N ASP A 97 2.59 13.77 1.96
CA ASP A 97 3.57 14.84 1.76
C ASP A 97 3.77 15.73 3.00
N VAL A 98 3.54 15.17 4.19
CA VAL A 98 3.66 15.88 5.46
C VAL A 98 5.09 15.79 5.96
N THR A 99 5.72 16.91 6.30
CA THR A 99 7.06 16.90 6.92
C THR A 99 6.94 16.58 8.41
N LEU A 100 7.51 15.45 8.83
CA LEU A 100 7.58 15.02 10.24
C LEU A 100 8.70 14.00 10.45
N ASP A 101 9.18 13.87 11.69
CA ASP A 101 10.11 12.81 12.07
C ASP A 101 9.41 11.59 12.71
N GLU A 102 10.19 10.54 12.94
CA GLU A 102 9.74 9.27 13.51
C GLU A 102 9.15 9.42 14.93
N ASN A 103 9.73 10.29 15.77
CA ASN A 103 9.25 10.52 17.13
C ASN A 103 7.89 11.23 17.13
N MET A 104 7.70 12.13 16.17
CA MET A 104 6.44 12.83 15.97
C MET A 104 5.35 11.88 15.48
N LEU A 105 5.66 10.98 14.55
CA LEU A 105 4.75 9.92 14.12
C LEU A 105 4.34 9.02 15.30
N GLN A 106 5.30 8.59 16.14
CA GLN A 106 5.00 7.81 17.35
C GLN A 106 4.08 8.58 18.29
N THR A 107 4.38 9.85 18.54
CA THR A 107 3.59 10.69 19.43
C THR A 107 2.16 10.82 18.93
N LEU A 108 1.98 11.05 17.62
CA LEU A 108 0.67 11.15 16.98
C LEU A 108 -0.16 9.86 17.16
N LEU A 109 0.43 8.70 16.90
CA LEU A 109 -0.25 7.41 17.03
C LEU A 109 -0.57 7.08 18.50
N ASN A 110 0.37 7.33 19.42
CA ASN A 110 0.16 7.12 20.86
C ASN A 110 -0.95 8.01 21.43
N SER A 111 -1.14 9.21 20.88
CA SER A 111 -2.23 10.11 21.22
C SER A 111 -3.60 9.62 20.72
N CYS A 112 -3.67 8.63 19.85
CA CYS A 112 -4.90 8.18 19.20
C CYS A 112 -5.22 6.70 19.49
N PRO A 113 -5.58 6.34 20.75
CA PRO A 113 -5.69 4.94 21.16
C PRO A 113 -6.80 4.15 20.46
N LEU A 114 -7.77 4.83 19.83
CA LEU A 114 -8.92 4.23 19.13
C LEU A 114 -8.82 4.37 17.61
N ILE A 115 -7.63 4.58 17.07
CA ILE A 115 -7.39 4.68 15.62
C ILE A 115 -7.76 3.36 14.91
N ILE A 116 -8.53 3.46 13.82
CA ILE A 116 -8.98 2.29 13.04
C ILE A 116 -8.27 2.25 11.68
N SER A 117 -8.06 3.42 11.07
CA SER A 117 -7.45 3.56 9.75
C SER A 117 -6.28 4.52 9.80
N PHE A 118 -5.14 4.13 9.24
CA PHE A 118 -3.99 5.00 9.09
C PHE A 118 -3.46 4.93 7.66
N VAL A 119 -3.22 6.10 7.07
CA VAL A 119 -2.63 6.25 5.72
C VAL A 119 -1.39 7.13 5.85
N LEU A 120 -0.26 6.64 5.37
CA LEU A 120 1.01 7.35 5.34
C LEU A 120 1.58 7.30 3.91
N GLU A 121 1.73 8.46 3.29
CA GLU A 121 2.11 8.59 1.89
C GLU A 121 3.19 9.67 1.74
N ASN A 122 4.36 9.28 1.22
CA ASN A 122 5.44 10.20 0.85
C ASN A 122 5.75 11.31 1.88
N CYS A 123 5.77 11.01 3.18
CA CYS A 123 6.06 11.98 4.22
C CYS A 123 7.57 12.06 4.48
N PRO A 124 8.26 13.16 4.12
CA PRO A 124 9.70 13.31 4.30
C PRO A 124 10.07 13.42 5.78
N GLY A 125 11.25 12.91 6.14
CA GLY A 125 11.77 12.90 7.51
C GLY A 125 11.56 11.59 8.28
N ILE A 126 10.92 10.59 7.64
CA ILE A 126 10.78 9.23 8.17
C ILE A 126 11.62 8.29 7.32
N GLU A 127 12.65 7.68 7.90
CA GLU A 127 13.44 6.64 7.24
C GLU A 127 12.86 5.25 7.53
N VAL A 128 12.48 5.02 8.79
CA VAL A 128 11.89 3.74 9.22
C VAL A 128 10.49 3.98 9.79
N VAL A 129 9.49 3.39 9.15
CA VAL A 129 8.10 3.47 9.61
C VAL A 129 7.89 2.46 10.74
N LYS A 130 7.74 2.95 11.97
CA LYS A 130 7.37 2.12 13.13
C LYS A 130 5.91 2.35 13.46
N ILE A 131 5.08 1.31 13.46
CA ILE A 131 3.66 1.42 13.78
C ILE A 131 3.35 0.47 14.91
N LYS A 132 2.86 1.03 16.02
CA LYS A 132 2.39 0.26 17.16
C LYS A 132 0.97 0.69 17.51
N SER A 133 -0.01 -0.19 17.24
CA SER A 133 -1.41 0.10 17.56
C SER A 133 -2.26 -1.17 17.63
N ASP A 134 -2.82 -1.43 18.80
CA ASP A 134 -3.74 -2.56 19.00
C ASP A 134 -5.13 -2.31 18.39
N SER A 135 -5.52 -1.06 18.11
CA SER A 135 -6.86 -0.72 17.58
C SER A 135 -6.91 -0.66 16.05
N LEU A 136 -5.75 -0.57 15.40
CA LEU A 136 -5.63 -0.38 13.95
C LEU A 136 -6.13 -1.60 13.18
N LYS A 137 -7.00 -1.35 12.19
CA LYS A 137 -7.58 -2.37 11.32
C LYS A 137 -7.19 -2.19 9.85
N VAL A 138 -6.98 -0.95 9.41
CA VAL A 138 -6.63 -0.63 8.03
C VAL A 138 -5.37 0.22 8.05
N LEU A 139 -4.38 -0.21 7.27
CA LEU A 139 -3.12 0.49 7.13
C LEU A 139 -2.76 0.63 5.66
N LYS A 140 -2.45 1.85 5.23
CA LYS A 140 -1.91 2.14 3.90
C LYS A 140 -0.56 2.82 4.02
N ILE A 141 0.46 2.29 3.34
CA ILE A 141 1.82 2.83 3.35
C ILE A 141 2.31 2.97 1.92
N HIS A 142 2.57 4.19 1.47
CA HIS A 142 3.04 4.48 0.13
C HIS A 142 4.44 5.12 0.15
N HIS A 143 5.35 4.59 -0.66
CA HIS A 143 6.71 5.06 -0.90
C HIS A 143 7.67 4.99 0.31
N TYR A 144 7.66 3.85 1.03
CA TYR A 144 8.58 3.58 2.16
C TYR A 144 9.28 2.22 2.05
N CYS A 145 10.58 2.15 2.37
CA CYS A 145 11.37 0.92 2.22
C CYS A 145 11.49 0.06 3.48
N GLU A 146 11.35 0.63 4.69
CA GLU A 146 11.54 -0.11 5.96
C GLU A 146 10.36 0.12 6.90
N CYS A 147 9.73 -0.96 7.37
CA CYS A 147 8.47 -0.92 8.12
C CYS A 147 8.43 -1.96 9.26
N ASP A 148 8.35 -1.50 10.51
CA ASP A 148 8.13 -2.35 11.70
C ASP A 148 6.70 -2.14 12.22
N ILE A 149 5.85 -3.16 12.11
CA ILE A 149 4.41 -3.06 12.35
C ILE A 149 3.99 -4.04 13.46
N ASP A 150 3.67 -3.48 14.63
CA ASP A 150 3.01 -4.16 15.75
C ASP A 150 1.53 -3.72 15.80
N ALA A 151 0.70 -4.37 14.97
CA ALA A 151 -0.73 -4.13 14.88
C ALA A 151 -1.52 -5.47 14.85
N PRO A 152 -1.78 -6.10 16.01
CA PRO A 152 -2.32 -7.46 16.08
C PRO A 152 -3.76 -7.62 15.55
N ASN A 153 -4.51 -6.52 15.43
CA ASN A 153 -5.89 -6.51 14.93
C ASN A 153 -6.00 -5.99 13.48
N LEU A 154 -4.88 -5.91 12.76
CA LEU A 154 -4.85 -5.43 11.38
C LEU A 154 -5.61 -6.39 10.46
N VAL A 155 -6.56 -5.86 9.69
CA VAL A 155 -7.43 -6.61 8.77
C VAL A 155 -7.02 -6.39 7.31
N SER A 156 -6.53 -5.19 7.02
CA SER A 156 -6.11 -4.78 5.68
C SER A 156 -4.80 -4.00 5.72
N LEU A 157 -3.89 -4.39 4.84
CA LEU A 157 -2.61 -3.71 4.60
C LEU A 157 -2.49 -3.43 3.11
N ASP A 158 -2.42 -2.16 2.76
CA ASP A 158 -2.16 -1.65 1.42
C ASP A 158 -0.74 -1.08 1.39
N TYR A 159 0.11 -1.60 0.51
CA TYR A 159 1.46 -1.11 0.35
C TYR A 159 1.71 -0.72 -1.10
N THR A 160 2.23 0.47 -1.34
CA THR A 160 2.67 0.91 -2.67
C THR A 160 4.12 1.38 -2.59
N GLY A 161 5.02 0.89 -3.45
CA GLY A 161 6.41 1.32 -3.41
C GLY A 161 7.28 0.77 -4.54
N SER A 162 8.49 1.31 -4.67
CA SER A 162 9.48 0.86 -5.67
C SER A 162 10.37 -0.29 -5.17
N GLU A 163 10.33 -0.57 -3.87
CA GLU A 163 11.12 -1.62 -3.22
C GLU A 163 10.21 -2.53 -2.38
N ILE A 164 10.65 -3.77 -2.15
CA ILE A 164 9.97 -4.67 -1.21
C ILE A 164 10.26 -4.17 0.20
N PRO A 165 9.25 -3.85 1.01
CA PRO A 165 9.50 -3.27 2.31
C PRO A 165 10.12 -4.31 3.25
N GLY A 166 11.06 -3.88 4.08
CA GLY A 166 11.50 -4.62 5.24
C GLY A 166 10.37 -4.70 6.26
N LEU A 167 9.41 -5.60 6.04
CA LEU A 167 8.21 -5.70 6.84
C LEU A 167 8.38 -6.71 7.98
N ASN A 168 8.41 -6.21 9.22
CA ASN A 168 8.34 -7.06 10.41
C ASN A 168 6.95 -6.92 11.04
N ILE A 169 6.15 -7.99 11.03
CA ILE A 169 4.88 -8.03 11.75
C ILE A 169 5.10 -8.76 13.07
N ALA A 170 5.30 -8.00 14.15
CA ALA A 170 5.73 -8.53 15.45
C ALA A 170 4.79 -9.61 16.02
N ARG A 171 3.49 -9.53 15.72
CA ARG A 171 2.49 -10.54 16.03
C ARG A 171 1.70 -10.85 14.78
N LYS A 172 1.75 -12.11 14.29
CA LYS A 172 0.93 -12.55 13.15
C LYS A 172 -0.53 -12.15 13.39
N SER A 173 -1.05 -11.20 12.60
CA SER A 173 -2.48 -10.91 12.61
C SER A 173 -3.19 -12.09 11.95
N SER A 174 -4.00 -12.82 12.73
CA SER A 174 -4.87 -13.87 12.20
C SER A 174 -6.08 -13.31 11.45
N GLN A 175 -6.23 -11.99 11.41
CA GLN A 175 -7.37 -11.29 10.81
C GLN A 175 -7.03 -10.63 9.47
N LEU A 176 -5.76 -10.63 9.07
CA LEU A 176 -5.36 -10.04 7.80
C LEU A 176 -5.99 -10.85 6.67
N LYS A 177 -6.84 -10.21 5.87
CA LYS A 177 -7.61 -10.88 4.80
C LYS A 177 -7.60 -10.13 3.48
N ASN A 178 -7.46 -8.81 3.54
CA ASN A 178 -7.58 -7.93 2.39
C ASN A 178 -6.31 -7.09 2.30
N SER A 179 -5.23 -7.74 1.92
CA SER A 179 -3.96 -7.06 1.71
C SER A 179 -3.69 -6.96 0.24
N GLU A 180 -3.35 -5.76 -0.17
CA GLU A 180 -2.96 -5.42 -1.54
C GLU A 180 -1.55 -4.84 -1.49
N ILE A 181 -0.72 -5.24 -2.43
CA ILE A 181 0.63 -4.74 -2.55
C ILE A 181 0.81 -4.33 -3.98
N PHE A 182 1.23 -3.10 -4.22
CA PHE A 182 1.62 -2.60 -5.50
C PHE A 182 3.13 -2.31 -5.50
N LEU A 183 3.89 -3.09 -6.26
CA LEU A 183 5.33 -2.83 -6.46
C LEU A 183 5.56 -2.27 -7.86
N ASP A 184 6.11 -1.05 -7.94
CA ASP A 184 6.58 -0.47 -9.20
C ASP A 184 8.08 -0.79 -9.36
N CYS A 185 8.38 -1.86 -10.10
CA CYS A 185 9.73 -2.38 -10.27
C CYS A 185 10.50 -1.52 -11.28
N ILE A 186 11.19 -0.49 -10.78
CA ILE A 186 11.98 0.47 -11.58
C ILE A 186 13.49 0.11 -11.61
N SER A 187 13.92 -0.95 -10.91
CA SER A 187 15.34 -1.34 -10.77
C SER A 187 15.62 -2.77 -11.24
N SER A 188 16.90 -3.12 -11.42
CA SER A 188 17.32 -4.45 -11.87
C SER A 188 16.86 -5.54 -10.90
N LEU A 189 16.09 -6.49 -11.43
CA LEU A 189 15.56 -7.62 -10.68
C LEU A 189 16.61 -8.73 -10.63
N ASN A 190 17.07 -9.09 -9.43
CA ASN A 190 18.08 -10.13 -9.22
C ASN A 190 17.63 -11.16 -8.19
N THR A 191 18.46 -12.17 -7.94
CA THR A 191 18.20 -13.21 -6.92
C THR A 191 17.85 -12.61 -5.56
N ALA A 192 18.55 -11.56 -5.12
CA ALA A 192 18.32 -10.96 -3.81
C ALA A 192 16.93 -10.31 -3.70
N TRP A 193 16.43 -9.70 -4.78
CA TRP A 193 15.08 -9.14 -4.84
C TRP A 193 14.01 -10.23 -4.68
N PHE A 194 14.10 -11.33 -5.44
CA PHE A 194 13.16 -12.45 -5.31
C PHE A 194 13.24 -13.14 -3.94
N CYS A 195 14.43 -13.24 -3.34
CA CYS A 195 14.60 -13.72 -1.97
C CYS A 195 13.91 -12.81 -0.94
N LYS A 196 14.02 -11.48 -1.10
CA LYS A 196 13.28 -10.51 -0.27
C LYS A 196 11.78 -10.70 -0.46
N LEU A 197 11.31 -10.85 -1.70
CA LEU A 197 9.88 -11.03 -2.00
C LEU A 197 9.34 -12.28 -1.31
N ARG A 198 10.02 -13.41 -1.47
CA ARG A 198 9.63 -14.67 -0.83
C ARG A 198 9.57 -14.55 0.69
N LYS A 199 10.59 -13.94 1.30
CA LYS A 199 10.61 -13.74 2.76
C LYS A 199 9.44 -12.87 3.21
N PHE A 200 9.19 -11.79 2.46
CA PHE A 200 8.09 -10.89 2.70
C PHE A 200 6.73 -11.59 2.57
N LEU A 201 6.50 -12.35 1.48
CA LEU A 201 5.26 -13.09 1.26
C LEU A 201 5.07 -14.20 2.32
N SER A 202 6.15 -14.82 2.79
CA SER A 202 6.12 -15.85 3.83
C SER A 202 5.75 -15.33 5.23
N ASN A 203 5.82 -14.01 5.47
CA ASN A 203 5.52 -13.42 6.77
C ASN A 203 4.01 -13.50 7.12
N SER A 204 3.14 -13.71 6.12
CA SER A 204 1.70 -13.83 6.32
C SER A 204 1.14 -14.98 5.49
N SER A 205 0.22 -15.76 6.07
CA SER A 205 -0.52 -16.80 5.35
C SER A 205 -1.74 -16.26 4.58
N SER A 206 -1.81 -14.95 4.36
CA SER A 206 -3.07 -14.26 4.04
C SER A 206 -2.93 -13.06 3.10
N TRP A 207 -1.96 -13.09 2.18
CA TRP A 207 -1.92 -12.13 1.08
C TRP A 207 -2.99 -12.51 0.05
N SER A 208 -4.11 -11.78 0.08
CA SER A 208 -5.22 -11.98 -0.85
C SER A 208 -4.87 -11.56 -2.27
N GLU A 209 -4.12 -10.48 -2.40
CA GLU A 209 -3.86 -9.87 -3.70
C GLU A 209 -2.47 -9.21 -3.71
N VAL A 210 -1.67 -9.53 -4.70
CA VAL A 210 -0.36 -8.92 -4.94
C VAL A 210 -0.35 -8.41 -6.37
N SER A 211 -0.06 -7.13 -6.54
CA SER A 211 0.02 -6.43 -7.80
C SER A 211 1.47 -6.02 -8.07
N LEU A 212 2.03 -6.48 -9.17
CA LEU A 212 3.40 -6.15 -9.58
C LEU A 212 3.33 -5.41 -10.91
N LYS A 213 3.96 -4.25 -10.99
CA LYS A 213 4.17 -3.51 -12.22
C LYS A 213 5.66 -3.53 -12.53
N CYS A 214 6.04 -4.08 -13.67
CA CYS A 214 7.42 -4.22 -14.09
C CYS A 214 7.61 -3.56 -15.46
N ASP A 215 8.31 -2.43 -15.47
CA ASP A 215 8.52 -1.63 -16.68
C ASP A 215 9.82 -2.02 -17.40
N GLU A 216 10.93 -2.23 -16.68
CA GLU A 216 12.21 -2.68 -17.24
C GLU A 216 12.77 -3.87 -16.44
N ILE A 217 12.80 -5.05 -17.06
CA ILE A 217 13.25 -6.29 -16.42
C ILE A 217 14.70 -6.58 -16.84
N ASN A 218 15.66 -5.97 -16.15
CA ASN A 218 17.07 -6.36 -16.29
C ASN A 218 17.43 -7.42 -15.26
N ILE A 219 17.49 -8.67 -15.71
CA ILE A 219 17.80 -9.82 -14.87
C ILE A 219 19.29 -10.10 -14.92
N THR A 220 19.96 -9.90 -13.78
CA THR A 220 21.37 -10.28 -13.61
C THR A 220 21.50 -11.31 -12.50
N ASP A 221 22.23 -12.39 -12.76
CA ASP A 221 22.62 -13.41 -11.78
C ASP A 221 21.43 -14.03 -11.02
N LEU A 222 20.52 -14.72 -11.74
CA LEU A 222 19.54 -15.62 -11.12
C LEU A 222 20.21 -16.97 -10.75
N GLN A 223 20.73 -17.07 -9.54
CA GLN A 223 21.10 -18.34 -8.90
C GLN A 223 20.08 -18.60 -7.80
N MET A 224 18.99 -19.28 -8.14
CA MET A 224 17.92 -19.57 -7.18
C MET A 224 18.35 -20.72 -6.27
N ASP A 225 18.82 -20.40 -5.06
CA ASP A 225 19.08 -21.40 -4.03
C ASP A 225 17.77 -22.10 -3.62
N HIS A 226 17.77 -23.44 -3.59
CA HIS A 226 16.62 -24.31 -3.30
C HIS A 226 16.06 -24.22 -1.86
N ILE A 227 16.24 -23.12 -1.13
CA ILE A 227 16.07 -23.10 0.32
C ILE A 227 15.10 -22.01 0.73
N GLY A 228 13.81 -22.35 0.78
CA GLY A 228 12.82 -21.53 1.49
C GLY A 228 11.36 -21.89 1.24
N SER A 229 10.52 -21.66 2.26
CA SER A 229 9.05 -21.71 2.17
C SER A 229 8.58 -20.86 1.00
N THR A 230 7.65 -21.40 0.21
CA THR A 230 6.92 -20.63 -0.79
C THR A 230 5.93 -19.73 -0.05
N GLY A 231 5.89 -18.45 -0.40
CA GLY A 231 4.86 -17.53 0.10
C GLY A 231 3.65 -17.68 -0.81
N GLY A 232 2.64 -18.44 -0.40
CA GLY A 232 1.43 -18.61 -1.21
C GLY A 232 0.67 -17.28 -1.33
N VAL A 233 0.26 -16.96 -2.56
CA VAL A 233 -0.56 -15.79 -2.88
C VAL A 233 -1.88 -16.26 -3.50
N ASP A 234 -3.01 -15.71 -3.07
CA ASP A 234 -4.30 -16.11 -3.65
C ASP A 234 -4.45 -15.53 -5.08
N VAL A 235 -4.23 -14.23 -5.24
CA VAL A 235 -4.32 -13.51 -6.52
C VAL A 235 -3.05 -12.73 -6.81
N LEU A 236 -2.42 -12.96 -7.97
CA LEU A 236 -1.32 -12.17 -8.49
C LEU A 236 -1.79 -11.36 -9.69
N ASN A 237 -1.80 -10.04 -9.60
CA ASN A 237 -1.93 -9.13 -10.73
C ASN A 237 -0.53 -8.77 -11.23
N LEU A 238 -0.32 -8.87 -12.54
CA LEU A 238 0.95 -8.58 -13.15
C LEU A 238 0.74 -7.64 -14.34
N SER A 239 1.33 -6.45 -14.24
CA SER A 239 1.45 -5.49 -15.34
C SER A 239 2.86 -5.58 -15.92
N ILE A 240 2.99 -6.06 -17.15
CA ILE A 240 4.28 -6.30 -17.83
C ILE A 240 4.37 -5.52 -19.14
N ILE A 241 5.54 -4.94 -19.40
CA ILE A 241 5.89 -4.32 -20.68
C ILE A 241 6.83 -5.26 -21.47
N GLU A 242 7.90 -5.72 -20.83
CA GLU A 242 8.79 -6.77 -21.36
C GLU A 242 8.87 -7.92 -20.36
N CYS A 243 8.99 -9.16 -20.84
CA CYS A 243 9.00 -10.32 -19.95
C CYS A 243 9.96 -11.42 -20.40
N PRO A 244 11.18 -11.48 -19.84
CA PRO A 244 12.07 -12.63 -20.05
C PRO A 244 11.48 -13.89 -19.42
N THR A 245 11.63 -15.05 -20.06
CA THR A 245 11.14 -16.34 -19.53
C THR A 245 11.69 -16.65 -18.12
N THR A 246 12.94 -16.30 -17.87
CA THR A 246 13.59 -16.46 -16.56
C THR A 246 12.95 -15.61 -15.45
N PHE A 247 12.32 -14.48 -15.78
CA PHE A 247 11.53 -13.71 -14.82
C PHE A 247 10.22 -14.42 -14.49
N VAL A 248 9.53 -14.98 -15.49
CA VAL A 248 8.29 -15.74 -15.28
C VAL A 248 8.53 -16.89 -14.32
N ASP A 249 9.60 -17.66 -14.55
CA ASP A 249 10.00 -18.77 -13.68
C ASP A 249 10.27 -18.30 -12.24
N ALA A 250 11.09 -17.26 -12.07
CA ALA A 250 11.46 -16.73 -10.75
C ALA A 250 10.26 -16.14 -9.99
N LEU A 251 9.36 -15.46 -10.69
CA LEU A 251 8.16 -14.85 -10.13
C LEU A 251 7.17 -15.92 -9.66
N LEU A 252 6.83 -16.86 -10.54
CA LEU A 252 5.91 -17.96 -10.25
C LEU A 252 6.43 -18.82 -9.09
N TRP A 253 7.73 -19.09 -9.07
CA TRP A 253 8.38 -19.81 -7.97
C TRP A 253 8.45 -19.02 -6.65
N SER A 254 8.31 -17.69 -6.69
CA SER A 254 8.33 -16.86 -5.48
C SER A 254 6.95 -16.66 -4.89
N CYS A 255 5.92 -16.56 -5.73
CA CYS A 255 4.55 -16.20 -5.34
C CYS A 255 3.58 -17.38 -5.28
N HIS A 256 3.81 -18.46 -6.04
CA HIS A 256 2.89 -19.60 -6.17
C HIS A 256 1.39 -19.22 -6.24
N PRO A 257 0.99 -18.31 -7.16
CA PRO A 257 -0.35 -17.75 -7.16
C PRO A 257 -1.43 -18.78 -7.52
N GLY A 258 -2.57 -18.78 -6.81
CA GLY A 258 -3.73 -19.59 -7.21
C GLY A 258 -4.48 -19.01 -8.43
N ARG A 259 -4.51 -17.68 -8.53
CA ARG A 259 -5.05 -16.92 -9.65
C ARG A 259 -4.02 -15.92 -10.15
N LEU A 260 -3.86 -15.82 -11.47
CA LEU A 260 -3.01 -14.85 -12.15
C LEU A 260 -3.87 -13.97 -13.06
N ASN A 261 -3.75 -12.66 -12.91
CA ASN A 261 -4.32 -11.66 -13.81
C ASN A 261 -3.17 -10.96 -14.54
N LEU A 262 -3.24 -10.91 -15.88
CA LEU A 262 -2.22 -10.27 -16.71
C LEU A 262 -2.76 -8.99 -17.32
N ILE A 263 -1.94 -7.93 -17.30
CA ILE A 263 -2.19 -6.66 -17.95
C ILE A 263 -0.95 -6.30 -18.76
N SER A 264 -1.14 -6.02 -20.04
CA SER A 264 -0.08 -5.50 -20.91
C SER A 264 -0.71 -4.78 -22.10
N ILE A 265 0.08 -3.93 -22.74
CA ILE A 265 -0.25 -3.33 -24.02
C ILE A 265 0.41 -4.07 -25.19
N ASP A 266 1.35 -4.98 -24.92
CA ASP A 266 2.11 -5.69 -25.94
C ASP A 266 1.62 -7.13 -26.12
N THR A 267 1.19 -7.45 -27.34
CA THR A 267 0.57 -8.76 -27.63
C THR A 267 1.61 -9.86 -27.72
N GLU A 268 2.82 -9.55 -28.20
CA GLU A 268 3.91 -10.53 -28.33
C GLU A 268 4.42 -10.98 -26.96
N THR A 269 4.64 -10.04 -26.05
CA THR A 269 5.02 -10.30 -24.66
C THR A 269 3.99 -11.17 -23.94
N VAL A 270 2.70 -10.84 -24.06
CA VAL A 270 1.64 -11.65 -23.43
C VAL A 270 1.54 -13.03 -24.06
N THR A 271 1.69 -13.14 -25.38
CA THR A 271 1.68 -14.45 -26.07
C THR A 271 2.82 -15.33 -25.57
N GLY A 272 4.06 -14.79 -25.53
CA GLY A 272 5.22 -15.50 -25.03
C GLY A 272 5.09 -15.90 -23.55
N PHE A 273 4.46 -15.06 -22.73
CA PHE A 273 4.16 -15.39 -21.34
C PHE A 273 3.21 -16.58 -21.24
N ILE A 274 2.10 -16.57 -21.99
CA ILE A 274 1.10 -17.64 -21.97
C ILE A 274 1.67 -18.94 -22.54
N ASP A 275 2.46 -18.86 -23.63
CA ASP A 275 3.14 -20.04 -24.20
C ASP A 275 4.09 -20.67 -23.19
N HIS A 276 4.86 -19.86 -22.46
CA HIS A 276 5.77 -20.34 -21.43
C HIS A 276 5.01 -20.99 -20.26
N LEU A 277 3.90 -20.39 -19.82
CA LEU A 277 3.00 -20.98 -18.84
C LEU A 277 2.50 -22.37 -19.28
N ILE A 278 1.96 -22.47 -20.50
CA ILE A 278 1.46 -23.74 -21.05
C ILE A 278 2.59 -24.77 -21.13
N TYR A 279 3.77 -24.37 -21.60
CA TYR A 279 4.97 -25.21 -21.62
C TYR A 279 5.33 -25.75 -20.23
N MET A 280 5.29 -24.89 -19.20
CA MET A 280 5.54 -25.32 -17.82
C MET A 280 4.54 -26.39 -17.37
N SER A 281 3.25 -26.24 -17.68
CA SER A 281 2.23 -27.22 -17.27
C SER A 281 2.36 -28.60 -17.92
N HIS A 282 3.04 -28.69 -19.07
CA HIS A 282 3.19 -29.93 -19.83
C HIS A 282 4.58 -30.56 -19.71
N SER A 283 5.56 -29.82 -19.20
CA SER A 283 6.93 -30.29 -19.09
C SER A 283 7.07 -31.34 -17.98
N THR A 284 7.45 -32.56 -18.37
CA THR A 284 7.80 -33.67 -17.45
C THR A 284 9.25 -33.60 -16.96
N SER A 285 9.99 -32.55 -17.34
CA SER A 285 11.40 -32.36 -17.00
C SER A 285 11.53 -31.98 -15.52
N HIS A 286 12.34 -32.74 -14.77
CA HIS A 286 12.71 -32.47 -13.37
C HIS A 286 13.66 -31.26 -13.19
N GLY A 287 13.83 -30.41 -14.21
CA GLY A 287 14.51 -29.13 -14.08
C GLY A 287 13.66 -28.15 -13.26
N TRP A 288 14.27 -27.60 -12.20
CA TRP A 288 13.73 -26.66 -11.21
C TRP A 288 12.19 -26.67 -11.04
N ASN A 289 11.68 -27.83 -10.58
CA ASN A 289 10.40 -28.03 -9.88
C ASN A 289 9.15 -27.36 -10.50
N ASN A 290 8.77 -27.78 -11.72
CA ASN A 290 7.40 -27.61 -12.20
C ASN A 290 6.41 -28.36 -11.30
N GLN A 291 5.84 -27.65 -10.34
CA GLN A 291 4.66 -28.07 -9.59
C GLN A 291 3.39 -27.73 -10.35
N LEU A 292 3.43 -26.76 -11.27
CA LEU A 292 2.28 -26.38 -12.07
C LEU A 292 1.80 -27.57 -12.93
N LYS A 293 0.64 -28.13 -12.59
CA LYS A 293 0.01 -29.28 -13.24
C LYS A 293 -0.96 -28.87 -14.33
N GLU A 294 -1.69 -27.79 -14.10
CA GLU A 294 -2.77 -27.37 -14.99
C GLU A 294 -2.95 -25.86 -14.97
N ILE A 295 -3.36 -25.32 -16.12
CA ILE A 295 -3.70 -23.92 -16.30
C ILE A 295 -5.06 -23.83 -16.99
N LYS A 296 -5.95 -23.01 -16.43
CA LYS A 296 -7.26 -22.75 -17.01
C LYS A 296 -7.49 -21.24 -17.16
N ALA A 297 -7.83 -20.81 -18.37
CA ALA A 297 -8.19 -19.42 -18.64
C ALA A 297 -9.71 -19.22 -18.51
N PHE A 298 -10.11 -18.06 -18.00
CA PHE A 298 -11.50 -17.64 -17.82
C PHE A 298 -11.67 -16.17 -18.22
N ASP A 299 -12.87 -15.80 -18.67
CA ASP A 299 -13.24 -14.41 -18.88
C ASP A 299 -13.66 -13.72 -17.56
N GLY A 300 -13.87 -12.40 -17.59
CA GLY A 300 -14.34 -11.63 -16.44
C GLY A 300 -15.76 -12.00 -15.95
N LYS A 301 -16.46 -12.91 -16.62
CA LYS A 301 -17.77 -13.47 -16.23
C LYS A 301 -17.66 -14.91 -15.73
N ASN A 302 -16.44 -15.39 -15.48
CA ASN A 302 -16.11 -16.75 -15.04
C ASN A 302 -16.47 -17.85 -16.05
N GLN A 303 -16.51 -17.53 -17.34
CA GLN A 303 -16.66 -18.52 -18.42
C GLN A 303 -15.30 -19.02 -18.85
N SER A 304 -15.14 -20.34 -18.97
CA SER A 304 -13.88 -20.94 -19.40
C SER A 304 -13.56 -20.55 -20.85
N LEU A 305 -12.32 -20.12 -21.09
CA LEU A 305 -11.78 -19.79 -22.40
C LEU A 305 -10.89 -20.94 -22.88
N GLN A 306 -11.29 -21.59 -23.98
CA GLN A 306 -10.46 -22.57 -24.69
C GLN A 306 -9.87 -21.92 -25.94
N LEU A 307 -9.00 -20.95 -25.73
CA LEU A 307 -8.39 -20.14 -26.77
C LEU A 307 -6.88 -20.37 -26.77
N GLY A 308 -6.24 -20.23 -27.94
CA GLY A 308 -4.78 -20.22 -28.06
C GLY A 308 -4.17 -18.98 -27.39
N SER A 309 -2.86 -19.01 -27.15
CA SER A 309 -2.10 -17.92 -26.52
C SER A 309 -2.25 -16.58 -27.24
N GLU A 310 -2.17 -16.57 -28.59
CA GLU A 310 -2.33 -15.34 -29.39
C GLU A 310 -3.70 -14.68 -29.21
N GLU A 311 -4.77 -15.46 -29.21
CA GLU A 311 -6.14 -14.93 -29.08
C GLU A 311 -6.42 -14.45 -27.65
N LEU A 312 -5.88 -15.15 -26.64
CA LEU A 312 -5.92 -14.68 -25.26
C LEU A 312 -5.14 -13.39 -25.08
N ALA A 313 -3.94 -13.30 -25.68
CA ALA A 313 -3.11 -12.11 -25.62
C ALA A 313 -3.79 -10.90 -26.24
N LYS A 314 -4.42 -11.08 -27.41
CA LYS A 314 -5.18 -10.01 -28.06
C LYS A 314 -6.32 -9.47 -27.20
N ARG A 315 -7.08 -10.35 -26.53
CA ARG A 315 -8.15 -9.93 -25.62
C ARG A 315 -7.61 -9.10 -24.45
N ILE A 316 -6.48 -9.52 -23.87
CA ILE A 316 -5.81 -8.78 -22.79
C ILE A 316 -5.42 -7.37 -23.26
N THR A 317 -4.79 -7.26 -24.44
CA THR A 317 -4.31 -5.97 -24.96
C THR A 317 -5.45 -5.06 -25.47
N GLU A 318 -6.59 -5.63 -25.86
CA GLU A 318 -7.82 -4.90 -26.20
C GLU A 318 -8.63 -4.44 -24.96
N GLY A 319 -8.15 -4.76 -23.75
CA GLY A 319 -8.75 -4.33 -22.49
C GLY A 319 -9.80 -5.26 -21.92
N GLU A 320 -9.99 -6.46 -22.49
CA GLU A 320 -10.65 -7.54 -21.76
C GLU A 320 -9.77 -7.98 -20.58
N GLN A 321 -10.38 -8.45 -19.49
CA GLN A 321 -9.68 -8.89 -18.28
C GLN A 321 -9.88 -10.40 -18.05
N PRO A 322 -9.33 -11.28 -18.92
CA PRO A 322 -9.30 -12.69 -18.61
C PRO A 322 -8.35 -12.96 -17.45
N TYR A 323 -8.58 -14.06 -16.75
CA TYR A 323 -7.73 -14.52 -15.65
C TYR A 323 -7.39 -16.00 -15.79
N PHE A 324 -6.27 -16.39 -15.21
CA PHE A 324 -5.75 -17.75 -15.23
C PHE A 324 -5.82 -18.35 -13.83
N ILE A 325 -6.34 -19.56 -13.74
CA ILE A 325 -6.25 -20.39 -12.53
C ILE A 325 -5.08 -21.35 -12.73
N LEU A 326 -4.19 -21.38 -11.74
CA LEU A 326 -2.95 -22.16 -11.74
C LEU A 326 -3.05 -23.25 -10.67
N ASP A 327 -2.97 -24.51 -11.10
CA ASP A 327 -2.99 -25.67 -10.20
C ASP A 327 -1.56 -26.19 -10.00
N TRP A 328 -1.02 -26.05 -8.79
CA TRP A 328 0.33 -26.46 -8.39
C TRP A 328 0.38 -27.88 -7.79
#